data_AF-A0A939B0T8-F1
#
_entry.id   AF-A0A939B0T8-F1
#
_cell.length_a   1.000
_cell.length_b   1.000
_cell.length_c   1.000
_cell.angle_alpha   90.00
_cell.angle_beta   90.00
_cell.angle_gamma   90.00
#
_symmetry.space_group_name_H-M   'P 1'
#
loop_
_entity.id
_entity.type
_entity.pdbx_description
1 polymer ?
#
loop_
_entity_poly.entity_id
_entity_poly.type
_entity_poly.pdbx_seq_one_letter_code
_entity_poly.pdbx_strand_id
1 'polypeptide(L)'
;VLEMRSLCRRLMAETGKELGLIVIDYLQLMEGSTPDNRVQELSRITRGLKGMARELNVPVMALSQLSRGVESRTNKRPMLSDLRESGSIEQDADLVLMIYRDEYYNPETPDRGITEVIVTKHRNGPVGTVKLLFEPQFTRFRNLAA
;
A
#
# COMPACT_ATOMS: atom_id res chain seq x y z
N VAL A 1 15.45 -4.50 -4.48
CA VAL A 1 15.16 -3.26 -5.26
C VAL A 1 16.06 -3.10 -6.48
N LEU A 2 17.38 -3.30 -6.37
CA LEU A 2 18.31 -3.12 -7.50
C LEU A 2 17.94 -4.00 -8.71
N GLU A 3 17.64 -5.27 -8.50
CA GLU A 3 17.19 -6.18 -9.55
C GLU A 3 15.90 -5.71 -10.23
N MET A 4 14.90 -5.30 -9.45
CA MET A 4 13.64 -4.76 -9.95
C MET A 4 13.87 -3.51 -10.82
N ARG A 5 14.78 -2.62 -10.39
CA ARG A 5 15.18 -1.45 -11.17
C ARG A 5 15.80 -1.84 -12.50
N SER A 6 16.71 -2.82 -12.50
CA SER A 6 17.33 -3.33 -13.73
C SER A 6 16.31 -3.96 -14.67
N LEU A 7 15.36 -4.73 -14.13
CA LEU A 7 14.27 -5.34 -14.89
C LEU A 7 13.40 -4.27 -15.56
N CYS A 8 12.98 -3.24 -14.81
CA CYS A 8 12.16 -2.15 -15.33
C CYS A 8 12.86 -1.41 -16.47
N ARG A 9 14.15 -1.07 -16.29
CA ARG A 9 14.96 -0.41 -17.33
C ARG A 9 15.08 -1.23 -18.59
N ARG A 10 15.36 -2.52 -18.44
CA ARG A 10 15.48 -3.44 -19.57
C ARG A 10 14.15 -3.52 -20.33
N LEU A 11 13.03 -3.66 -19.61
CA LEU A 11 11.71 -3.71 -20.22
C LEU A 11 11.37 -2.42 -20.99
N MET A 12 11.68 -1.25 -20.42
CA MET A 12 11.49 0.03 -21.12
C MET A 12 12.33 0.13 -22.39
N ALA A 13 13.59 -0.32 -22.33
CA ALA A 13 14.49 -0.33 -23.48
C ALA A 13 14.05 -1.30 -24.59
N GLU A 14 13.61 -2.52 -24.22
CA GLU A 14 13.16 -3.55 -25.16
C GLU A 14 11.84 -3.17 -25.84
N THR A 15 10.91 -2.55 -25.09
CA THR A 15 9.59 -2.18 -25.61
C THR A 15 9.55 -0.81 -26.27
N GLY A 16 10.55 0.04 -26.00
CA GLY A 16 10.55 1.45 -26.39
C GLY A 16 9.43 2.27 -25.73
N LYS A 17 8.85 1.78 -24.63
CA LYS A 17 7.71 2.40 -23.93
C LYS A 17 8.08 2.79 -22.50
N GLU A 18 7.44 3.85 -22.03
CA GLU A 18 7.46 4.22 -20.62
C GLU A 18 6.54 3.31 -19.81
N LEU A 19 6.91 3.02 -18.56
CA LEU A 19 6.06 2.29 -17.64
C LEU A 19 5.05 3.25 -17.00
N GLY A 20 3.77 2.86 -16.98
CA GLY A 20 2.73 3.68 -16.35
C GLY A 20 2.59 3.48 -14.84
N LEU A 21 2.90 2.28 -14.34
CA LEU A 21 2.77 1.91 -12.92
C LEU A 21 3.61 0.68 -12.62
N ILE A 22 4.23 0.64 -11.43
CA ILE A 22 4.85 -0.55 -10.86
C ILE A 22 4.02 -0.98 -9.64
N VAL A 23 3.58 -2.23 -9.61
CA VAL A 23 2.82 -2.80 -8.47
C VAL A 23 3.66 -3.87 -7.79
N ILE A 24 3.74 -3.82 -6.46
CA ILE A 24 4.48 -4.77 -5.61
C ILE A 24 3.52 -5.41 -4.61
N ASP A 25 3.37 -6.72 -4.69
CA ASP A 25 2.56 -7.54 -3.78
C ASP A 25 3.43 -8.59 -3.09
N TYR A 26 3.86 -8.40 -1.84
CA TYR A 26 3.75 -7.23 -0.96
C TYR A 26 5.12 -6.93 -0.33
N LEU A 27 5.30 -5.73 0.25
CA LEU A 27 6.60 -5.23 0.74
C LEU A 27 7.31 -6.20 1.68
N GLN A 28 6.55 -6.87 2.54
CA GLN A 28 7.14 -7.76 3.54
C GLN A 28 7.69 -9.08 2.95
N LEU A 29 7.50 -9.37 1.67
CA LEU A 29 8.20 -10.48 1.00
C LEU A 29 9.52 -10.04 0.34
N MET A 30 9.80 -8.74 0.32
CA MET A 30 11.06 -8.24 -0.22
C MET A 30 12.19 -8.49 0.79
N GLU A 31 13.27 -9.07 0.29
CA GLU A 31 14.49 -9.34 1.04
C GLU A 31 15.55 -8.28 0.74
N GLY A 32 16.25 -7.86 1.79
CA GLY A 32 17.44 -7.05 1.75
C GLY A 32 18.69 -7.91 1.63
N SER A 33 19.73 -7.34 1.02
CA SER A 33 21.01 -8.04 0.79
C SER A 33 21.83 -8.30 2.05
N THR A 34 21.42 -7.77 3.20
CA THR A 34 22.16 -7.81 4.47
C THR A 34 21.24 -8.34 5.58
N PRO A 35 21.71 -9.28 6.43
CA PRO A 35 20.97 -9.72 7.61
C PRO A 35 20.93 -8.60 8.65
N ASP A 36 19.99 -7.67 8.48
CA ASP A 36 19.73 -6.58 9.40
C ASP A 36 18.44 -6.79 10.17
N ASN A 37 18.25 -5.97 11.21
CA ASN A 37 16.94 -5.83 11.83
C ASN A 37 15.89 -5.48 10.76
N ARG A 38 14.78 -6.22 10.78
CA ARG A 38 13.66 -6.08 9.86
C ARG A 38 13.18 -4.64 9.65
N VAL A 39 13.18 -3.83 10.70
CA VAL A 39 12.80 -2.41 10.63
C VAL A 39 13.75 -1.62 9.71
N GLN A 40 15.06 -1.86 9.82
CA GLN A 40 16.07 -1.19 8.99
C GLN A 40 16.01 -1.68 7.54
N GLU A 41 15.79 -2.98 7.35
CA GLU A 41 15.60 -3.59 6.05
C GLU A 41 14.41 -2.97 5.31
N LEU A 42 13.24 -2.91 5.95
CA LEU A 42 12.03 -2.31 5.39
C LEU A 42 12.26 -0.83 5.08
N SER A 43 12.97 -0.12 5.95
CA SER A 43 13.36 1.28 5.72
C SER A 43 14.28 1.46 4.51
N ARG A 44 15.16 0.51 4.21
CA ARG A 44 15.97 0.55 2.99
C ARG A 44 15.16 0.23 1.75
N ILE A 45 14.24 -0.73 1.85
CA ILE A 45 13.35 -1.11 0.75
C ILE A 45 12.51 0.10 0.35
N THR A 46 11.82 0.76 1.28
CA THR A 46 10.94 1.91 0.99
C THR A 46 11.70 3.08 0.39
N ARG A 47 12.87 3.44 0.95
CA ARG A 47 13.74 4.47 0.36
C ARG A 47 14.22 4.09 -1.03
N GLY A 48 14.60 2.84 -1.23
CA GLY A 48 15.03 2.31 -2.52
C GLY A 48 13.92 2.39 -3.57
N LEU A 49 12.69 2.06 -3.19
CA LEU A 49 11.50 2.16 -4.05
C LEU A 49 11.19 3.62 -4.37
N LYS A 50 11.25 4.53 -3.39
CA LYS A 50 11.07 5.97 -3.62
C LYS A 50 12.12 6.54 -4.58
N GLY A 51 13.37 6.12 -4.42
CA GLY A 51 14.47 6.48 -5.33
C GLY A 51 14.23 5.95 -6.74
N MET A 52 13.83 4.68 -6.87
CA MET A 52 13.51 4.06 -8.16
C MET A 52 12.32 4.76 -8.85
N ALA A 53 11.25 5.08 -8.11
CA ALA A 53 10.09 5.78 -8.65
C ALA A 53 10.48 7.13 -9.27
N ARG A 54 11.35 7.90 -8.57
CA ARG A 54 11.86 9.18 -9.05
C ARG A 54 12.80 9.03 -10.24
N GLU A 55 13.70 8.05 -10.18
CA GLU A 55 14.70 7.79 -11.22
C GLU A 55 14.07 7.33 -12.54
N LEU A 56 13.04 6.49 -12.46
CA LEU A 56 12.32 6.00 -13.64
C LEU A 56 11.19 6.93 -14.08
N ASN A 57 10.81 7.90 -13.23
CA ASN A 57 9.61 8.72 -13.39
C ASN A 57 8.32 7.88 -13.50
N VAL A 58 8.18 6.86 -12.66
CA VAL A 58 7.06 5.91 -12.67
C VAL A 58 6.44 5.82 -11.27
N PRO A 59 5.11 5.94 -11.13
CA PRO A 59 4.42 5.67 -9.88
C PRO A 59 4.68 4.24 -9.40
N VAL A 60 4.98 4.09 -8.10
CA VAL A 60 5.14 2.77 -7.45
C VAL A 60 4.03 2.60 -6.42
N MET A 61 3.21 1.58 -6.60
CA MET A 61 2.22 1.12 -5.64
C MET A 61 2.74 -0.15 -4.97
N ALA A 62 2.78 -0.16 -3.65
CA ALA A 62 3.23 -1.32 -2.90
C ALA A 62 2.19 -1.69 -1.84
N LEU A 63 1.84 -2.97 -1.79
CA LEU A 63 0.98 -3.50 -0.75
C LEU A 63 1.80 -3.70 0.53
N SER A 64 1.20 -3.38 1.67
CA SER A 64 1.82 -3.59 2.97
C SER A 64 0.82 -4.23 3.91
N GLN A 65 1.27 -5.26 4.62
CA GLN A 65 0.51 -5.84 5.71
C GLN A 65 0.56 -4.95 6.96
N LEU A 66 -0.56 -4.90 7.68
CA LEU A 66 -0.66 -4.20 8.96
C LEU A 66 -0.21 -5.10 10.11
N SER A 67 0.21 -4.48 11.21
CA SER A 67 0.41 -5.20 12.46
C SER A 67 -0.90 -5.84 12.93
N ARG A 68 -0.82 -7.08 13.42
CA ARG A 68 -1.96 -7.76 14.06
C ARG A 68 -2.51 -7.02 15.30
N GLY A 69 -1.80 -6.02 15.80
CA GLY A 69 -2.28 -5.15 16.88
C GLY A 69 -3.58 -4.41 16.55
N VAL A 70 -3.91 -4.19 15.28
CA VAL A 70 -5.22 -3.67 14.88
C VAL A 70 -6.37 -4.56 15.39
N GLU A 71 -6.12 -5.87 15.50
CA GLU A 71 -7.11 -6.86 15.88
C GLU A 71 -7.41 -6.91 17.38
N SER A 72 -6.60 -6.31 18.23
CA SER A 72 -6.90 -6.23 19.66
C SER A 72 -7.66 -4.96 20.04
N ARG A 73 -7.77 -3.98 19.12
CA ARG A 73 -8.45 -2.71 19.38
C ARG A 73 -9.97 -2.85 19.24
N THR A 74 -10.70 -2.07 20.03
CA THR A 74 -12.16 -1.93 19.90
C THR A 74 -12.54 -1.33 18.55
N ASN A 75 -11.88 -0.24 18.16
CA ASN A 75 -12.00 0.32 16.83
C ASN A 75 -10.99 -0.39 15.92
N LYS A 76 -11.49 -1.14 14.94
CA LYS A 76 -10.71 -1.93 13.99
C LYS A 76 -10.25 -1.15 12.76
N ARG A 77 -10.58 0.15 12.66
CA ARG A 77 -10.11 0.99 11.56
C ARG A 77 -8.59 1.15 11.63
N PRO A 78 -7.87 0.88 10.52
CA PRO A 78 -6.43 1.07 10.46
C PRO A 78 -6.02 2.52 10.63
N MET A 79 -4.85 2.73 11.21
CA MET A 79 -4.18 4.02 11.38
C MET A 79 -2.69 3.89 11.03
N LEU A 80 -2.01 5.02 10.83
CA LEU A 80 -0.59 5.02 10.45
C LEU A 80 0.28 4.26 11.45
N SER A 81 -0.04 4.29 12.74
CA SER A 81 0.71 3.54 13.76
C SER A 81 0.59 2.02 13.63
N ASP A 82 -0.40 1.49 12.89
CA ASP A 82 -0.49 0.05 12.63
C ASP A 82 0.56 -0.44 11.62
N LEU A 83 1.24 0.49 10.94
CA LEU A 83 2.46 0.24 10.19
C LEU A 83 3.67 0.04 11.12
N ARG A 84 3.48 -0.04 12.45
CA ARG A 84 4.40 -0.07 13.61
C ARG A 84 5.89 -0.41 13.39
N GLU A 85 6.23 -1.33 12.49
CA GLU A 85 7.62 -1.68 12.14
C GLU A 85 8.22 -0.79 11.05
N SER A 86 7.53 0.28 10.64
CA SER A 86 7.79 0.99 9.39
C SER A 86 7.45 2.48 9.44
N GLY A 87 7.95 3.18 10.46
CA GLY A 87 7.95 4.65 10.44
C GLY A 87 8.56 5.23 9.16
N SER A 88 9.44 4.46 8.49
CA SER A 88 9.95 4.73 7.16
C SER A 88 8.90 4.67 6.05
N ILE A 89 7.95 3.72 6.06
CA ILE A 89 6.83 3.70 5.11
C ILE A 89 6.06 5.01 5.22
N GLU A 90 5.70 5.39 6.44
CA GLU A 90 4.98 6.64 6.67
C GLU A 90 5.77 7.83 6.15
N GLN A 91 7.07 7.93 6.39
CA GLN A 91 7.88 9.08 5.94
C GLN A 91 8.09 9.12 4.42
N ASP A 92 8.40 7.97 3.82
CA ASP A 92 8.82 7.85 2.42
C ASP A 92 7.64 7.91 1.45
N ALA A 93 6.49 7.34 1.82
CA ALA A 93 5.30 7.30 0.98
C ALA A 93 4.74 8.70 0.72
N ASP A 94 4.23 8.95 -0.49
CA ASP A 94 3.48 10.17 -0.79
C ASP A 94 2.00 10.03 -0.46
N LEU A 95 1.47 8.82 -0.65
CA LEU A 95 0.09 8.42 -0.35
C LEU A 95 0.11 7.16 0.50
N VAL A 96 -0.75 7.11 1.52
CA VAL A 96 -1.02 5.88 2.27
C VAL A 96 -2.53 5.66 2.25
N LEU A 97 -2.94 4.53 1.69
CA LEU A 97 -4.32 4.10 1.58
C LEU A 97 -4.50 2.87 2.47
N MET A 98 -5.50 2.93 3.35
CA MET A 98 -5.90 1.80 4.17
C MET A 98 -7.25 1.28 3.70
N ILE A 99 -7.44 -0.03 3.77
CA ILE A 99 -8.69 -0.68 3.39
C ILE A 99 -9.36 -1.20 4.66
N TYR A 100 -10.63 -0.86 4.86
CA TYR A 100 -11.43 -1.33 5.99
C TYR A 100 -12.81 -1.79 5.53
N ARG A 101 -13.23 -2.95 6.02
CA ARG A 101 -14.56 -3.53 5.79
C ARG A 101 -15.22 -3.79 7.12
N ASP A 102 -16.24 -2.98 7.44
CA ASP A 102 -16.93 -3.10 8.73
C ASP A 102 -17.63 -4.45 8.89
N GLU A 103 -18.23 -4.95 7.80
CA GLU A 103 -18.95 -6.23 7.77
C GLU A 103 -18.09 -7.44 8.16
N TYR A 104 -16.76 -7.35 8.01
CA TYR A 104 -15.84 -8.41 8.43
C TYR A 104 -15.79 -8.55 9.95
N TYR A 105 -15.90 -7.43 10.67
CA TYR A 105 -15.87 -7.39 12.13
C TYR A 105 -17.27 -7.37 12.75
N ASN A 106 -18.25 -6.80 12.03
CA ASN A 106 -19.62 -6.58 12.47
C ASN A 106 -20.60 -7.14 11.42
N PRO A 107 -20.95 -8.44 11.47
CA PRO A 107 -21.79 -9.06 10.43
C PRO A 107 -23.17 -8.40 10.25
N GLU A 108 -23.72 -7.79 11.30
CA GLU A 108 -25.02 -7.08 11.29
C GLU A 108 -24.91 -5.57 11.01
N THR A 109 -23.76 -5.09 10.53
CA THR A 109 -23.58 -3.68 10.20
C THR A 109 -24.58 -3.21 9.13
N PRO A 110 -25.11 -1.97 9.21
CA PRO A 110 -25.93 -1.41 8.13
C PRO A 110 -25.12 -1.14 6.85
N ASP A 111 -23.79 -1.04 6.96
CA ASP A 111 -22.86 -0.77 5.85
C ASP A 111 -22.42 -2.07 5.14
N ARG A 112 -23.30 -3.07 4.99
CA ARG A 112 -23.00 -4.34 4.32
C ARG A 112 -22.54 -4.12 2.87
N GLY A 113 -21.50 -4.83 2.46
CA GLY A 113 -20.85 -4.67 1.17
C GLY A 113 -20.10 -3.35 0.99
N ILE A 114 -20.06 -2.46 1.99
CA ILE A 114 -19.29 -1.21 1.90
C ILE A 114 -17.86 -1.44 2.34
N THR A 115 -16.92 -0.98 1.51
CA THR A 115 -15.50 -0.88 1.85
C THR A 115 -15.07 0.57 1.95
N GLU A 116 -14.41 0.91 3.04
CA GLU A 116 -13.77 2.21 3.25
C GLU A 116 -12.32 2.14 2.73
N VAL A 117 -12.00 2.98 1.74
CA VAL A 117 -10.62 3.30 1.36
C VAL A 117 -10.25 4.61 2.06
N ILE A 118 -9.44 4.49 3.10
CA ILE A 118 -9.07 5.58 3.98
C ILE A 118 -7.72 6.13 3.53
N VAL A 119 -7.72 7.35 2.98
CA VAL A 119 -6.51 8.11 2.67
C VAL A 119 -5.95 8.66 3.99
N THR A 120 -5.04 7.93 4.62
CA THR A 120 -4.47 8.30 5.93
C THR A 120 -3.30 9.27 5.79
N LYS A 121 -2.65 9.30 4.63
CA LYS A 121 -1.61 10.28 4.28
C LYS A 121 -1.76 10.70 2.83
N HIS A 122 -1.61 12.00 2.59
CA HIS A 122 -1.46 12.56 1.27
C HIS A 122 -0.51 13.76 1.31
N ARG A 123 0.69 13.63 0.71
CA ARG A 123 1.74 14.66 0.76
C ARG A 123 1.31 15.98 0.12
N ASN A 124 0.50 15.91 -0.94
CA ASN A 124 0.16 17.05 -1.80
C ASN A 124 -1.36 17.27 -1.92
N GLY A 125 -2.15 16.82 -0.96
CA GLY A 125 -3.60 16.99 -1.02
C GLY A 125 -4.33 16.50 0.23
N PRO A 126 -5.67 16.43 0.19
CA PRO A 126 -6.46 16.09 1.35
C PRO A 126 -6.38 14.61 1.71
N VAL A 127 -6.54 14.35 3.01
CA VAL A 127 -6.89 13.04 3.59
C VAL A 127 -8.41 12.90 3.65
N GLY A 128 -8.89 11.67 3.82
CA GLY A 128 -10.31 11.39 3.93
C GLY A 128 -10.66 9.94 3.62
N THR A 129 -11.94 9.61 3.67
CA THR A 129 -12.43 8.26 3.39
C THR A 129 -13.28 8.28 2.13
N VAL A 130 -12.94 7.39 1.19
CA VAL A 130 -13.75 7.10 0.02
C VAL A 130 -14.45 5.77 0.27
N LYS A 131 -15.78 5.74 0.14
CA LYS A 131 -16.56 4.51 0.25
C LYS A 131 -16.70 3.87 -1.13
N LEU A 132 -16.52 2.56 -1.20
CA LEU A 132 -16.70 1.72 -2.39
C LEU A 132 -17.66 0.57 -2.07
N LEU A 133 -18.34 0.04 -3.09
CA LEU A 133 -19.07 -1.22 -2.99
C LEU A 133 -18.09 -2.37 -3.24
N PHE A 134 -18.13 -3.41 -2.41
CA PHE A 134 -17.36 -4.64 -2.56
C PHE A 134 -18.30 -5.82 -2.81
N GLU A 135 -18.06 -6.52 -3.92
CA GLU A 135 -18.80 -7.72 -4.33
C GLU A 135 -17.93 -8.95 -3.98
N PRO A 136 -18.13 -9.58 -2.81
CA PRO A 136 -17.25 -10.64 -2.30
C PRO A 136 -17.19 -11.86 -3.21
N GLN A 137 -18.28 -12.18 -3.93
CA GLN A 137 -18.36 -13.28 -4.88
C GLN A 137 -17.43 -13.10 -6.11
N PHE A 138 -16.95 -11.88 -6.35
CA PHE A 138 -16.07 -11.56 -7.48
C PHE A 138 -14.74 -10.93 -7.05
N THR A 139 -14.53 -10.70 -5.74
CA THR A 139 -13.40 -9.94 -5.19
C THR A 139 -13.24 -8.59 -5.91
N ARG A 140 -14.36 -7.88 -6.11
CA ARG A 140 -14.42 -6.69 -6.97
C ARG A 140 -14.89 -5.47 -6.21
N PHE A 141 -14.23 -4.34 -6.47
CA PHE A 141 -14.64 -3.03 -5.98
C PHE A 141 -15.37 -2.25 -7.08
N ARG A 142 -16.42 -1.51 -6.71
CA ARG A 142 -17.19 -0.63 -7.59
C ARG A 142 -17.39 0.73 -6.93
N ASN A 143 -17.49 1.78 -7.76
CA ASN A 143 -17.85 3.11 -7.28
C ASN A 143 -19.29 3.09 -6.73
N LEU A 144 -19.52 3.75 -5.59
CA LEU A 144 -20.86 3.90 -5.01
C LEU A 144 -21.70 4.96 -5.73
N ALA A 145 -21.04 5.97 -6.30
CA ALA A 145 -21.66 6.94 -7.19
C ALA A 145 -21.15 6.65 -8.62
N ALA A 146 -22.08 6.40 -9.53
CA ALA A 146 -21.87 6.43 -10.97
C ALA A 146 -22.56 7.68 -11.53
#